data_AF-A0A8C1SG64-F1
#
_entry.id   AF-A0A8C1SG64-F1
#
_cell.length_a   1.000
_cell.length_b   1.000
_cell.length_c   1.000
_cell.angle_alpha   90.00
_cell.angle_beta   90.00
_cell.angle_gamma   90.00
#
_symmetry.space_group_name_H-M   'P 1'
#
loop_
_entity.id
_entity.type
_entity.pdbx_description
1 polymer ?
#
loop_
_entity_poly.entity_id
_entity_poly.type
_entity_poly.pdbx_seq_one_letter_code
_entity_poly.pdbx_strand_id
1 'polypeptide(L)'
;MMGLLSLDRSALLVVAAVFGMYQFVEGGCSGRCCQGTDFTCATTDWRMDRVYETCYCDERCLKTKDCCFDYPTECPAQPCVVSEWSHWSGCAQPCQPSFRVRRRSVERLPQNSGQACPRLEEQAGCMEYQDRQGEFCASVQGAAFITTMEYSKGRTHDLYGAPVDAGYVSS
;
A
#
# COMPACT_ATOMS: atom_id res chain seq x y z
N MET A 1 -6.56 27.10 -68.21
CA MET A 1 -5.26 27.63 -67.74
C MET A 1 -5.21 27.47 -66.23
N MET A 2 -4.85 26.28 -65.73
CA MET A 2 -4.43 26.03 -64.34
C MET A 2 -3.49 24.81 -64.41
N GLY A 3 -2.19 25.08 -64.37
CA GLY A 3 -1.14 24.07 -64.45
C GLY A 3 -1.02 23.30 -63.15
N LEU A 4 -1.04 21.98 -63.24
CA LEU A 4 -0.66 21.07 -62.17
C LEU A 4 0.84 21.25 -61.90
N LEU A 5 1.19 21.68 -60.69
CA LEU A 5 2.56 21.85 -60.24
C LEU A 5 3.27 20.49 -60.22
N SER A 6 4.28 20.32 -61.09
CA SER A 6 5.19 19.19 -61.05
C SER A 6 6.14 19.37 -59.85
N LEU A 7 5.83 18.75 -58.71
CA LEU A 7 6.79 18.63 -57.62
C LEU A 7 7.94 17.73 -58.08
N ASP A 8 9.10 18.34 -58.27
CA ASP A 8 10.33 17.67 -58.68
C ASP A 8 10.68 16.54 -57.69
N ARG A 9 10.92 15.31 -58.17
CA ARG A 9 11.31 14.15 -57.31
C ARG A 9 12.51 14.48 -56.42
N SER A 10 13.37 15.37 -56.92
CA SER A 10 14.50 15.99 -56.23
C SER A 10 14.07 16.73 -54.96
N ALA A 11 13.01 17.53 -55.05
CA ALA A 11 12.47 18.30 -53.93
C ALA A 11 11.83 17.39 -52.87
N LEU A 12 11.15 16.32 -53.29
CA LEU A 12 10.58 15.33 -52.37
C LEU A 12 11.67 14.57 -51.58
N LEU A 13 12.80 14.23 -52.23
CA LEU A 13 13.92 13.59 -51.56
C LEU A 13 14.63 14.54 -50.57
N VAL A 14 14.76 15.82 -50.92
CA VAL A 14 15.32 16.84 -50.01
C VAL A 14 14.41 17.06 -48.82
N VAL A 15 13.09 17.14 -49.04
CA VAL A 15 12.10 17.27 -47.96
C VAL A 15 12.15 16.02 -47.05
N ALA A 16 12.12 14.81 -47.60
CA ALA A 16 12.23 13.58 -46.80
C ALA A 16 13.55 13.48 -46.03
N ALA A 17 14.67 13.94 -46.60
CA ALA A 17 15.95 14.01 -45.90
C ALA A 17 15.96 15.07 -44.79
N VAL A 18 15.38 16.25 -45.01
CA VAL A 18 15.25 17.29 -43.97
C VAL A 18 14.33 16.82 -42.84
N PHE A 19 13.20 16.18 -43.15
CA PHE A 19 12.31 15.57 -42.15
C PHE A 19 12.94 14.34 -41.45
N GLY A 20 13.82 13.58 -42.12
CA GLY A 20 14.57 12.47 -41.50
C GLY A 20 15.77 12.90 -40.65
N MET A 21 16.30 14.11 -40.89
CA MET A 21 17.36 14.76 -40.10
C MET A 21 16.80 15.54 -38.90
N TYR A 22 15.51 15.88 -38.91
CA TYR A 22 14.72 16.10 -37.69
C TYR A 22 14.55 14.75 -36.99
N GLN A 23 15.67 14.23 -36.48
CA GLN A 23 15.67 13.16 -35.51
C GLN A 23 14.69 13.55 -34.42
N PHE A 24 13.73 12.67 -34.16
CA PHE A 24 12.95 12.70 -32.93
C PHE A 24 13.96 12.76 -31.79
N VAL A 25 14.15 13.94 -31.18
CA VAL A 25 14.91 14.06 -29.95
C VAL A 25 14.08 13.29 -28.93
N GLU A 26 14.44 12.04 -28.69
CA GLU A 26 13.92 11.22 -27.59
C GLU A 26 14.46 11.81 -26.28
N GLY A 27 13.91 12.97 -25.91
CA GLY A 27 14.02 13.55 -24.58
C GLY A 27 13.05 12.86 -23.62
N GLY A 28 13.36 12.90 -22.33
CA GLY A 28 12.44 12.47 -21.29
C GLY A 28 12.58 11.02 -20.86
N CYS A 29 11.59 10.54 -20.13
CA CYS A 29 11.55 9.24 -19.47
C CYS A 29 10.92 8.13 -20.31
N SER A 30 10.57 8.39 -21.57
CA SER A 30 9.92 7.38 -22.40
C SER A 30 10.80 6.13 -22.56
N GLY A 31 10.31 5.01 -22.02
CA GLY A 31 11.04 3.73 -21.95
C GLY A 31 12.22 3.67 -20.98
N ARG A 32 12.42 4.70 -20.13
CA ARG A 32 13.57 4.83 -19.21
C ARG A 32 13.16 4.89 -17.74
N CYS A 33 12.23 4.04 -17.32
CA CYS A 33 11.82 3.96 -15.91
C CYS A 33 12.78 3.08 -15.10
N CYS A 34 13.65 3.69 -14.32
CA CYS A 34 14.60 2.98 -13.48
C CYS A 34 14.02 2.72 -12.08
N GLN A 35 14.25 1.51 -11.57
CA GLN A 35 13.79 1.13 -10.25
C GLN A 35 14.76 1.61 -9.16
N GLY A 36 14.20 2.09 -8.05
CA GLY A 36 14.99 2.56 -6.92
C GLY A 36 15.72 3.89 -7.19
N THR A 37 16.87 4.08 -6.53
CA THR A 37 17.71 5.29 -6.69
C THR A 37 18.85 5.01 -7.65
N ASP A 38 18.82 5.64 -8.81
CA ASP A 38 19.81 5.47 -9.87
C ASP A 38 20.21 6.81 -10.49
N PHE A 39 21.35 7.33 -10.05
CA PHE A 39 21.91 8.58 -10.57
C PHE A 39 22.42 8.48 -12.01
N THR A 40 22.53 7.27 -12.57
CA THR A 40 22.88 7.08 -13.98
C THR A 40 21.65 7.11 -14.88
N CYS A 41 20.45 7.00 -14.30
CA CYS A 41 19.18 7.10 -14.98
C CYS A 41 18.78 8.55 -15.22
N ALA A 42 19.64 9.25 -15.96
CA ALA A 42 19.50 10.66 -16.26
C ALA A 42 19.42 10.90 -17.77
N THR A 43 18.69 11.94 -18.15
CA THR A 43 18.61 12.46 -19.51
C THR A 43 18.67 13.99 -19.48
N THR A 44 18.75 14.65 -20.62
CA THR A 44 18.67 16.11 -20.72
C THR A 44 17.32 16.49 -21.28
N ASP A 45 16.45 17.06 -20.45
CA ASP A 45 15.13 17.53 -20.86
C ASP A 45 14.59 18.58 -19.87
N TRP A 46 13.34 19.00 -20.06
CA TRP A 46 12.62 19.85 -19.14
C TRP A 46 12.39 19.15 -17.80
N ARG A 47 12.89 19.75 -16.72
CA ARG A 47 12.52 19.41 -15.34
C ARG A 47 11.15 20.00 -14.99
N MET A 48 10.56 19.49 -13.91
CA MET A 48 9.28 19.97 -13.37
C MET A 48 9.28 21.47 -12.99
N ASP A 49 10.46 22.06 -12.73
CA ASP A 49 10.63 23.50 -12.45
C ASP A 49 10.80 24.36 -13.71
N ARG A 50 10.60 23.79 -14.90
CA ARG A 50 10.75 24.44 -16.23
C ARG A 50 12.19 24.86 -16.56
N VAL A 51 13.17 24.19 -15.96
CA VAL A 51 14.57 24.33 -16.33
C VAL A 51 14.95 23.20 -17.29
N TYR A 52 15.61 23.54 -18.40
CA TYR A 52 16.13 22.56 -19.36
C TYR A 52 17.56 22.17 -18.97
N GLU A 53 17.72 21.01 -18.35
CA GLU A 53 19.01 20.53 -17.83
C GLU A 53 18.96 19.00 -17.66
N THR A 54 19.95 18.41 -17.00
CA THR A 54 19.91 17.02 -16.57
C THR A 54 18.72 16.79 -15.64
N CYS A 55 17.91 15.79 -15.97
CA CYS A 55 16.75 15.35 -15.21
C CYS A 55 16.78 13.83 -15.06
N TYR A 56 16.09 13.30 -14.05
CA TYR A 56 16.15 11.89 -13.67
C TYR A 56 14.83 11.17 -13.90
N CYS A 57 14.92 9.87 -14.19
CA CYS A 57 13.80 8.96 -14.43
C CYS A 57 13.78 7.78 -13.44
N ASP A 58 14.26 8.01 -12.22
CA ASP A 58 14.32 7.05 -11.11
C ASP A 58 13.28 7.38 -10.02
N GLU A 59 13.10 6.49 -9.05
CA GLU A 59 12.09 6.69 -8.00
C GLU A 59 12.43 7.83 -7.03
N ARG A 60 13.71 8.19 -6.93
CA ARG A 60 14.18 9.23 -6.01
C ARG A 60 13.85 10.63 -6.52
N CYS A 61 13.72 10.81 -7.83
CA CYS A 61 13.62 12.11 -8.47
C CYS A 61 12.51 13.00 -7.89
N LEU A 62 11.39 12.41 -7.45
CA LEU A 62 10.27 13.16 -6.88
C LEU A 62 10.59 13.78 -5.53
N LYS A 63 11.46 13.12 -4.76
CA LYS A 63 11.90 13.61 -3.45
C LYS A 63 12.96 14.69 -3.58
N THR A 64 13.83 14.58 -4.57
CA THR A 64 14.88 15.56 -4.90
C THR A 64 14.39 16.70 -5.78
N LYS A 65 13.21 16.55 -6.40
CA LYS A 65 12.55 17.50 -7.31
C LYS A 65 13.34 17.77 -8.60
N ASP A 66 13.98 16.74 -9.11
CA ASP A 66 14.80 16.73 -10.33
C ASP A 66 14.28 15.75 -11.40
N CYS A 67 13.02 15.31 -11.29
CA CYS A 67 12.39 14.50 -12.33
C CYS A 67 12.29 15.26 -13.66
N CYS A 68 12.39 14.51 -14.75
CA CYS A 68 11.92 14.99 -16.04
C CYS A 68 10.41 15.23 -16.01
N PHE A 69 9.94 16.16 -16.83
CA PHE A 69 8.56 16.63 -16.84
C PHE A 69 7.54 15.53 -17.17
N ASP A 70 7.93 14.57 -18.00
CA ASP A 70 7.13 13.44 -18.47
C ASP A 70 7.21 12.19 -17.56
N TYR A 71 8.00 12.22 -16.49
CA TYR A 71 8.15 11.10 -15.57
C TYR A 71 6.81 10.55 -15.02
N PRO A 72 5.83 11.37 -14.56
CA PRO A 72 4.58 10.84 -14.02
C PRO A 72 3.70 10.13 -15.06
N THR A 73 3.86 10.47 -16.34
CA THR A 73 3.12 9.87 -17.44
C THR A 73 3.80 8.62 -17.98
N GLU A 74 5.13 8.64 -18.13
CA GLU A 74 5.90 7.50 -18.66
C GLU A 74 6.17 6.43 -17.60
N CYS A 75 6.36 6.85 -16.35
CA CYS A 75 6.64 5.99 -15.20
C CYS A 75 5.53 6.14 -14.15
N PRO A 76 4.30 5.69 -14.45
CA PRO A 76 3.19 5.83 -13.51
C PRO A 76 3.49 5.09 -12.21
N ALA A 77 3.11 5.71 -11.09
CA ALA A 77 3.28 5.14 -9.77
C ALA A 77 2.48 3.84 -9.63
N GLN A 78 3.16 2.75 -9.28
CA GLN A 78 2.53 1.45 -9.08
C GLN A 78 2.55 1.11 -7.60
N PRO A 79 1.38 1.06 -6.92
CA PRO A 79 1.33 0.73 -5.51
C PRO A 79 1.74 -0.73 -5.28
N CYS A 80 2.23 -0.99 -4.07
CA CYS A 80 2.47 -2.35 -3.61
C CYS A 80 1.17 -3.17 -3.62
N VAL A 81 1.26 -4.41 -4.09
CA VAL A 81 0.16 -5.39 -4.04
C VAL A 81 0.55 -6.48 -3.06
N VAL A 82 -0.39 -6.82 -2.17
CA VAL A 82 -0.22 -7.84 -1.15
C VAL A 82 -1.33 -8.87 -1.27
N SER A 83 -1.04 -10.09 -0.84
CA SER A 83 -2.01 -11.17 -0.83
C SER A 83 -3.12 -10.93 0.20
N GLU A 84 -4.14 -11.77 0.12
CA GLU A 84 -5.08 -11.97 1.23
C GLU A 84 -4.35 -12.44 2.49
N TRP A 85 -4.99 -12.19 3.64
CA TRP A 85 -4.49 -12.66 4.93
C TRP A 85 -4.57 -14.18 5.03
N SER A 86 -3.55 -14.77 5.66
CA SER A 86 -3.64 -16.14 6.15
C SER A 86 -4.76 -16.27 7.19
N HIS A 87 -5.15 -17.51 7.46
CA HIS A 87 -5.86 -17.81 8.70
C HIS A 87 -5.04 -17.37 9.91
N TRP A 88 -5.74 -17.03 10.99
CA TRP A 88 -5.11 -16.79 12.28
C TRP A 88 -4.38 -18.06 12.74
N SER A 89 -3.19 -17.88 13.32
CA SER A 89 -2.56 -18.92 14.11
C SER A 89 -3.43 -19.28 15.32
N GLY A 90 -3.13 -20.40 15.97
CA GLY A 90 -3.55 -20.63 17.35
C GLY A 90 -2.95 -19.58 18.29
N CYS A 91 -3.44 -19.55 19.52
CA CYS A 91 -2.86 -18.74 20.58
C CYS A 91 -1.40 -19.12 20.85
N ALA A 92 -0.55 -18.12 21.06
CA ALA A 92 0.85 -18.30 21.38
C ALA A 92 1.02 -19.15 22.65
N GLN A 93 0.15 -18.93 23.64
CA GLN A 93 0.03 -19.74 24.84
C GLN A 93 -1.42 -20.21 24.99
N PRO A 94 -1.69 -21.52 24.88
CA PRO A 94 -3.00 -22.07 25.23
C PRO A 94 -3.23 -21.95 26.74
N CYS A 95 -4.49 -21.96 27.18
CA CYS A 95 -4.89 -21.85 28.59
C CYS A 95 -4.53 -20.55 29.32
N GLN A 96 -3.93 -19.56 28.62
CA GLN A 96 -3.55 -18.27 29.18
C GLN A 96 -3.97 -17.14 28.23
N PRO A 97 -4.31 -15.94 28.74
CA PRO A 97 -4.44 -14.77 27.90
C PRO A 97 -3.13 -14.54 27.13
N SER A 98 -3.18 -14.59 25.81
CA SER A 98 -2.02 -14.41 24.96
C SER A 98 -2.41 -13.75 23.64
N PHE A 99 -1.66 -14.00 22.57
CA PHE A 99 -1.91 -13.42 21.26
C PHE A 99 -1.84 -14.48 20.16
N ARG A 100 -2.49 -14.19 19.05
CA ARG A 100 -2.40 -14.94 17.80
C ARG A 100 -1.96 -14.01 16.67
N VAL A 101 -1.40 -14.60 15.62
CA VAL A 101 -0.79 -13.88 14.51
C VAL A 101 -1.39 -14.35 13.20
N ARG A 102 -1.61 -13.44 12.25
CA ARG A 102 -1.85 -13.78 10.84
C ARG A 102 -0.88 -13.00 9.96
N ARG A 103 -0.58 -13.55 8.79
CA ARG A 103 0.42 -13.00 7.86
C ARG A 103 -0.14 -12.93 6.44
N ARG A 104 0.43 -12.04 5.65
CA ARG A 104 0.22 -11.96 4.19
C ARG A 104 1.55 -11.69 3.51
N SER A 105 1.67 -12.01 2.22
CA SER A 105 2.89 -11.79 1.45
C SER A 105 2.76 -10.63 0.49
N VAL A 106 3.91 -10.08 0.07
CA VAL A 106 3.96 -9.12 -1.04
C VAL A 106 3.88 -9.90 -2.35
N GLU A 107 2.90 -9.56 -3.19
CA GLU A 107 2.75 -10.10 -4.55
C GLU A 107 3.48 -9.23 -5.57
N ARG A 108 3.48 -7.91 -5.36
CA ARG A 108 4.23 -6.95 -6.19
C ARG A 108 4.76 -5.82 -5.32
N LEU A 109 6.06 -5.57 -5.42
CA LEU A 109 6.70 -4.42 -4.77
C LEU A 109 6.21 -3.10 -5.37
N PRO A 110 6.22 -2.00 -4.61
CA PRO A 110 5.93 -0.68 -5.16
C PRO A 110 6.98 -0.30 -6.20
N GLN A 111 6.57 0.44 -7.23
CA GLN A 111 7.47 0.96 -8.27
C GLN A 111 7.13 2.41 -8.60
N ASN A 112 8.10 3.13 -9.15
CA ASN A 112 7.93 4.50 -9.64
C ASN A 112 7.32 5.42 -8.57
N SER A 113 7.83 5.38 -7.35
CA SER A 113 7.30 6.10 -6.18
C SER A 113 5.89 5.71 -5.72
N GLY A 114 5.42 4.53 -6.11
CA GLY A 114 4.17 3.97 -5.62
C GLY A 114 4.13 3.80 -4.10
N GLN A 115 2.91 3.71 -3.56
CA GLN A 115 2.70 3.58 -2.12
C GLN A 115 3.39 2.33 -1.55
N ALA A 116 4.15 2.51 -0.47
CA ALA A 116 4.83 1.44 0.23
C ALA A 116 3.88 0.33 0.69
N CYS A 117 4.38 -0.89 0.81
CA CYS A 117 3.59 -2.03 1.25
C CYS A 117 3.00 -1.80 2.65
N PRO A 118 1.71 -2.15 2.86
CA PRO A 118 1.13 -2.11 4.19
C PRO A 118 1.76 -3.20 5.08
N ARG A 119 1.39 -3.22 6.37
CA ARG A 119 1.90 -4.25 7.30
C ARG A 119 1.57 -5.66 6.80
N LEU A 120 2.56 -6.54 6.90
CA LEU A 120 2.48 -7.94 6.45
C LEU A 120 2.14 -8.93 7.57
N GLU A 121 2.17 -8.46 8.82
CA GLU A 121 1.84 -9.23 10.01
C GLU A 121 0.84 -8.44 10.87
N GLU A 122 -0.14 -9.16 11.42
CA GLU A 122 -1.13 -8.63 12.34
C GLU A 122 -1.24 -9.54 13.56
N GLN A 123 -1.38 -8.92 14.73
CA GLN A 123 -1.47 -9.57 16.04
C GLN A 123 -2.77 -9.19 16.72
N ALA A 124 -3.45 -10.16 17.31
CA ALA A 124 -4.66 -9.93 18.11
C ALA A 124 -4.60 -10.75 19.41
N GLY A 125 -5.18 -10.21 20.48
CA GLY A 125 -5.33 -10.93 21.75
C GLY A 125 -6.22 -12.18 21.58
N CYS A 126 -5.94 -13.23 22.35
CA CYS A 126 -6.72 -14.45 22.33
C CYS A 126 -6.62 -15.25 23.65
N MET A 127 -7.55 -16.17 23.86
CA MET A 127 -7.55 -17.13 24.95
C MET A 127 -8.16 -18.43 24.44
N GLU A 128 -7.40 -19.53 24.53
CA GLU A 128 -7.87 -20.88 24.18
C GLU A 128 -8.16 -21.66 25.47
N TYR A 129 -9.24 -22.44 25.44
CA TYR A 129 -9.70 -23.29 26.57
C TYR A 129 -9.29 -24.75 26.44
N GLN A 130 -8.53 -25.08 25.41
CA GLN A 130 -7.93 -26.40 25.20
C GLN A 130 -6.44 -26.25 24.95
N ASP A 131 -5.66 -27.21 25.43
CA ASP A 131 -4.23 -27.28 25.13
C ASP A 131 -3.95 -27.93 23.77
N ARG A 132 -2.66 -28.13 23.44
CA ARG A 132 -2.26 -28.75 22.17
C ARG A 132 -2.53 -30.26 22.14
N GLN A 133 -2.80 -30.86 23.28
CA GLN A 133 -3.12 -32.26 23.47
C GLN A 133 -4.64 -32.50 23.41
N GLY A 134 -5.45 -31.43 23.36
CA GLY A 134 -6.92 -31.49 23.35
C GLY A 134 -7.53 -31.58 24.75
N GLU A 135 -6.73 -31.45 25.80
CA GLU A 135 -7.22 -31.41 27.17
C GLU A 135 -7.83 -30.03 27.44
N PHE A 136 -9.01 -30.01 28.07
CA PHE A 136 -9.59 -28.75 28.53
C PHE A 136 -8.68 -28.15 29.60
N CYS A 137 -8.54 -26.82 29.60
CA CYS A 137 -7.77 -26.03 30.57
C CYS A 137 -8.40 -26.03 31.98
N ALA A 138 -8.93 -27.17 32.42
CA ALA A 138 -9.80 -27.42 33.56
C ALA A 138 -9.11 -27.23 34.94
N SER A 139 -7.97 -26.55 35.02
CA SER A 139 -7.23 -26.42 36.28
C SER A 139 -6.73 -25.03 36.65
N VAL A 140 -6.98 -23.97 35.88
CA VAL A 140 -6.42 -22.63 36.19
C VAL A 140 -7.47 -21.62 36.63
N GLN A 141 -8.74 -21.84 36.29
CA GLN A 141 -9.83 -21.00 36.80
C GLN A 141 -10.64 -21.86 37.75
N GLY A 142 -10.40 -21.67 39.05
CA GLY A 142 -11.30 -22.15 40.09
C GLY A 142 -12.74 -21.81 39.71
N ALA A 143 -13.67 -22.66 40.16
CA ALA A 143 -15.09 -22.54 39.84
C ALA A 143 -15.54 -21.08 39.87
N ALA A 144 -16.30 -20.65 38.85
CA ALA A 144 -16.97 -19.36 38.88
C ALA A 144 -17.58 -19.18 40.27
N PHE A 145 -17.14 -18.16 41.01
CA PHE A 145 -17.76 -17.85 42.30
C PHE A 145 -19.20 -17.48 41.98
N ILE A 146 -20.11 -18.42 42.21
CA ILE A 146 -21.53 -18.10 42.34
C ILE A 146 -21.58 -17.19 43.55
N THR A 147 -21.63 -15.87 43.29
CA THR A 147 -21.83 -14.90 44.36
C THR A 147 -23.08 -15.34 45.11
N THR A 148 -23.00 -15.44 46.44
CA THR A 148 -24.17 -15.84 47.24
C THR A 148 -25.32 -14.89 46.93
N MET A 149 -26.56 -15.34 47.15
CA MET A 149 -27.76 -14.52 46.97
C MET A 149 -27.75 -13.22 47.81
N GLU A 150 -26.79 -13.07 48.72
CA GLU A 150 -26.53 -11.84 49.46
C GLU A 150 -25.87 -10.75 48.60
N TYR A 151 -25.06 -11.09 47.60
CA TYR A 151 -24.46 -10.11 46.67
C TYR A 151 -25.51 -9.51 45.71
N SER A 152 -26.61 -10.22 45.45
CA SER A 152 -27.76 -9.67 44.70
C SER A 152 -28.60 -8.66 45.51
N LYS A 153 -28.36 -8.50 46.83
CA LYS A 153 -29.09 -7.49 47.63
C LYS A 153 -28.69 -6.05 47.32
N GLY A 154 -27.71 -5.82 46.45
CA GLY A 154 -27.32 -4.48 45.99
C GLY A 154 -28.11 -3.94 44.79
N ARG A 155 -28.96 -4.76 44.13
CA ARG A 155 -29.84 -4.27 43.06
C ARG A 155 -31.23 -4.05 43.63
N THR A 156 -31.52 -2.79 43.96
CA THR A 156 -32.89 -2.36 44.16
C THR A 156 -33.62 -2.43 42.82
N HIS A 157 -34.80 -3.02 42.81
CA HIS A 157 -35.74 -2.98 41.69
C HIS A 157 -36.98 -2.20 42.14
N ASP A 158 -37.60 -1.46 41.23
CA ASP A 158 -38.87 -0.79 41.51
C ASP A 158 -40.02 -1.81 41.63
N LEU A 159 -41.23 -1.32 41.95
CA LEU A 159 -42.41 -2.16 42.14
C LEU A 159 -42.83 -2.95 40.88
N TYR A 160 -42.24 -2.64 39.72
CA TYR A 160 -42.49 -3.30 38.44
C TYR A 160 -41.29 -4.11 37.94
N GLY A 161 -40.21 -4.22 38.73
CA GLY A 161 -39.04 -5.05 38.43
C GLY A 161 -37.92 -4.37 37.63
N ALA A 162 -37.96 -3.05 37.41
CA ALA A 162 -36.87 -2.33 36.74
C ALA A 162 -35.74 -1.94 37.73
N PRO A 163 -34.45 -2.04 37.37
CA PRO A 163 -33.33 -1.66 38.24
C PRO A 163 -33.36 -0.15 38.55
N VAL A 164 -33.18 0.24 39.82
CA VAL A 164 -33.36 1.64 40.25
C VAL A 164 -32.11 2.51 39.99
N ASP A 165 -30.93 1.90 39.82
CA ASP A 165 -29.70 2.60 39.43
C ASP A 165 -29.17 2.12 38.07
N ALA A 166 -29.32 2.97 37.05
CA ALA A 166 -28.65 2.82 35.77
C ALA A 166 -27.18 3.21 35.92
N GLY A 167 -26.35 2.25 36.35
CA GLY A 167 -24.90 2.41 36.35
C GLY A 167 -24.39 2.78 34.94
N TYR A 168 -23.58 3.84 34.88
CA TYR A 168 -22.94 4.38 33.68
C TYR A 168 -22.31 3.28 32.80
N VAL A 169 -22.79 3.18 31.55
CA VAL A 169 -22.07 2.51 30.47
C VAL A 169 -21.27 3.58 29.75
N SER A 170 -19.95 3.61 29.97
CA SER A 170 -19.04 4.39 29.14
C SER A 170 -19.05 3.81 27.73
N SER A 171 -19.36 4.67 26.77
CA SER A 171 -19.32 4.43 25.32
C SER A 171 -17.90 4.28 24.82
#